data_AF-A0A7V2ELG4-F1
#
_entry.id   AF-A0A7V2ELG4-F1
#
_cell.length_a   1.000
_cell.length_b   1.000
_cell.length_c   1.000
_cell.angle_alpha   90.00
_cell.angle_beta   90.00
_cell.angle_gamma   90.00
#
_symmetry.space_group_name_H-M   'P 1'
#
loop_
_entity.id
_entity.type
_entity.pdbx_description
1 polymer ?
#
loop_
_entity_poly.entity_id
_entity_poly.type
_entity_poly.pdbx_seq_one_letter_code
_entity_poly.pdbx_strand_id
1 'polypeptide(L)' 'MKTKFYLLFLILLLLPGVLYGQAKVATAGAQFLEIGVSARAVAMGESFISIADDASAVYYNPAGMTQIYEKEFMFSH' A
#
# COMPACT_ATOMS: atom_id res chain seq x y z
N MET A 1 -2.63 17.09 43.12
CA MET A 1 -3.20 16.64 41.82
C MET A 1 -2.51 17.28 40.62
N LYS A 2 -2.23 18.59 40.62
CA LYS A 2 -1.58 19.30 39.50
C LYS A 2 -0.17 18.78 39.16
N THR A 3 0.67 18.47 40.14
CA THR A 3 2.04 17.94 39.91
C THR A 3 2.05 16.59 39.17
N LYS A 4 1.10 15.70 39.51
CA LYS A 4 0.95 14.41 38.82
C LYS A 4 0.51 14.60 37.36
N PHE A 5 -0.32 15.62 37.08
CA PHE A 5 -0.74 15.98 35.73
C PHE A 5 0.42 16.48 34.87
N TYR A 6 1.28 17.36 35.40
CA TYR A 6 2.48 17.83 34.67
C TYR A 6 3.47 16.70 34.36
N LEU A 7 3.64 15.74 35.28
CA LEU A 7 4.49 14.56 35.05
C LEU A 7 3.93 13.68 33.93
N LEU A 8 2.61 13.45 33.90
CA LEU A 8 1.95 12.67 32.86
C LEU A 8 2.08 13.34 31.49
N PHE A 9 1.94 14.67 31.43
CA PHE A 9 2.13 15.43 30.20
C PHE A 9 3.56 15.36 29.69
N LEU A 10 4.56 15.47 30.57
CA LEU A 10 5.97 15.34 30.22
C LEU A 10 6.29 13.95 29.67
N ILE A 11 5.75 12.89 30.28
CA ILE A 11 5.92 11.52 29.82
C ILE A 11 5.32 11.34 28.42
N LEU A 12 4.12 11.88 28.16
CA LEU A 12 3.46 11.79 26.86
C LEU A 12 4.26 12.52 25.77
N LEU A 13 4.87 13.66 26.12
CA LEU A 13 5.70 14.45 25.22
C LEU A 13 7.01 13.73 24.83
N LEU A 14 7.61 12.99 25.76
CA LEU A 14 8.88 12.30 25.56
C LEU A 14 8.74 10.89 24.97
N LEU A 15 7.53 10.31 25.00
CA LEU A 15 7.23 8.96 24.54
C LEU A 15 7.60 8.69 23.06
N PRO A 16 7.40 9.62 22.10
CA PRO A 16 7.82 9.43 20.72
C PRO A 16 9.34 9.31 20.54
N GLY A 17 10.14 9.89 21.45
CA GLY A 17 11.61 9.88 21.37
C GLY A 17 12.27 8.54 21.71
N VAL A 18 11.52 7.62 22.33
CA VAL A 18 11.99 6.26 22.66
C VAL A 18 11.40 5.19 21.74
N LEU A 19 10.47 5.56 20.86
CA LEU A 19 9.85 4.67 19.87
C LEU A 19 10.59 4.77 18.54
N TYR A 20 11.46 3.81 18.26
CA TYR A 20 12.09 3.66 16.95
C TYR A 20 11.16 2.89 16.01
N GLY A 21 10.63 3.56 14.99
CA GLY A 21 9.94 2.89 13.88
C GLY A 21 10.91 2.00 13.13
N GLN A 22 10.53 0.73 12.89
CA GLN A 22 11.31 -0.18 12.07
C GLN A 22 11.02 0.08 10.59
N ALA A 23 11.97 0.68 9.87
CA ALA A 23 11.91 0.80 8.43
C ALA A 23 12.27 -0.56 7.80
N LYS A 24 11.26 -1.38 7.48
CA LYS A 24 11.42 -2.68 6.81
C LYS A 24 11.68 -2.55 5.30
N VAL A 25 12.27 -1.44 4.88
CA VAL A 25 12.58 -1.15 3.47
C VAL A 25 13.50 -2.24 2.95
N ALA A 26 13.16 -2.82 1.79
CA ALA A 26 13.92 -3.88 1.13
C ALA A 26 14.10 -5.19 1.92
N THR A 27 13.30 -5.44 2.98
CA THR A 27 13.33 -6.74 3.70
C THR A 27 12.43 -7.79 3.06
N ALA A 28 11.52 -7.38 2.17
CA ALA A 28 10.70 -8.29 1.37
C ALA A 28 11.46 -8.75 0.12
N GLY A 29 11.48 -10.06 -0.14
CA GLY A 29 12.24 -10.64 -1.26
C GLY A 29 11.65 -10.38 -2.66
N ALA A 30 10.47 -9.77 -2.77
CA ALA A 30 9.73 -9.58 -4.02
C ALA A 30 9.47 -8.10 -4.33
N GLN A 31 10.52 -7.25 -4.25
CA GLN A 31 10.41 -5.81 -4.52
C GLN A 31 9.95 -5.47 -5.94
N PHE A 32 10.12 -6.38 -6.89
CA PHE A 32 9.58 -6.20 -8.24
C PHE A 32 8.05 -6.08 -8.27
N LEU A 33 7.33 -6.52 -7.21
CA LEU A 33 5.89 -6.32 -7.10
C LEU A 33 5.49 -4.85 -6.90
N GLU A 34 6.43 -3.98 -6.54
CA GLU A 34 6.21 -2.53 -6.50
C GLU A 34 6.25 -1.90 -7.90
N ILE A 35 6.73 -2.63 -8.91
CA ILE A 35 6.76 -2.16 -10.30
C ILE A 35 5.36 -2.35 -10.89
N GLY A 36 4.72 -1.25 -11.28
CA GLY A 36 3.40 -1.29 -11.90
C GLY A 36 3.42 -2.04 -13.24
N VAL A 37 2.48 -2.97 -13.42
CA VAL A 37 2.40 -3.82 -14.63
C VAL A 37 1.38 -3.32 -15.65
N SER A 38 0.50 -2.38 -15.26
CA SER A 38 -0.56 -1.84 -16.12
C SER A 38 -0.35 -0.34 -16.34
N ALA A 39 -0.28 0.08 -17.61
CA ALA A 39 -0.17 1.50 -17.95
C ALA A 39 -1.33 2.34 -17.39
N ARG A 40 -2.55 1.78 -17.36
CA ARG A 40 -3.74 2.44 -16.80
C ARG A 40 -3.61 2.61 -15.28
N ALA A 41 -3.20 1.57 -14.56
CA ALA A 41 -3.00 1.64 -13.12
C ALA A 41 -1.88 2.62 -12.75
N VAL A 42 -0.76 2.57 -13.48
CA VAL A 42 0.38 3.49 -13.32
C VAL A 42 -0.04 4.94 -13.57
N ALA A 43 -0.82 5.21 -14.61
CA ALA A 43 -1.33 6.56 -14.91
C ALA A 43 -2.25 7.10 -13.80
N MET A 44 -2.85 6.23 -12.99
CA MET A 44 -3.64 6.58 -11.81
C MET A 44 -2.81 6.63 -10.52
N GLY A 45 -1.47 6.53 -10.61
CA GLY A 45 -0.59 6.48 -9.46
C GLY A 45 -0.80 5.23 -8.60
N GLU A 46 -1.03 4.09 -9.23
CA GLU A 46 -1.30 2.78 -8.60
C GLU A 46 -2.60 2.73 -7.75
N SER A 47 -3.48 3.72 -7.89
CA SER A 47 -4.78 3.77 -7.19
C SER A 47 -5.90 3.03 -7.95
N PHE A 48 -5.70 1.73 -8.20
CA PHE A 48 -6.48 0.98 -9.19
C PHE A 48 -7.38 -0.15 -8.65
N ILE A 49 -7.15 -0.60 -7.41
CA ILE A 49 -7.73 -1.85 -6.84
C ILE A 49 -9.25 -1.99 -7.02
N SER A 50 -10.01 -0.92 -6.80
CA SER A 50 -11.48 -0.97 -6.81
C SER A 50 -12.10 -0.98 -8.20
N ILE A 51 -11.32 -0.65 -9.24
CA ILE A 51 -11.78 -0.52 -10.63
C ILE A 51 -10.98 -1.42 -11.57
N ALA A 52 -10.33 -2.45 -11.03
CA ALA A 52 -9.59 -3.42 -11.83
C ALA A 52 -10.57 -4.36 -12.55
N ASP A 53 -11.00 -3.93 -13.74
CA ASP A 53 -12.02 -4.53 -14.59
C ASP A 53 -11.50 -4.95 -15.97
N ASP A 54 -10.17 -5.04 -16.11
CA ASP A 54 -9.46 -5.45 -17.33
C ASP A 54 -8.43 -6.57 -17.04
N ALA A 55 -7.73 -7.07 -18.05
CA ALA A 55 -6.73 -8.15 -17.92
C ALA A 55 -5.68 -7.94 -16.80
N SER A 56 -5.42 -6.70 -16.38
CA SER A 56 -4.52 -6.40 -15.26
C SER A 56 -5.10 -6.76 -13.89
N ALA A 57 -6.40 -7.08 -13.79
CA ALA A 57 -7.07 -7.53 -12.57
C ALA A 57 -6.39 -8.75 -11.93
N VAL A 58 -5.76 -9.62 -12.72
CA VAL A 58 -4.97 -10.76 -12.22
C VAL A 58 -3.86 -10.30 -11.27
N TYR A 59 -3.29 -9.11 -11.50
CA TYR A 59 -2.23 -8.52 -10.69
C TYR A 59 -2.78 -7.65 -9.55
N TYR A 60 -3.77 -6.80 -9.83
CA TYR A 60 -4.23 -5.78 -8.89
C TYR A 60 -5.37 -6.24 -7.97
N ASN A 61 -6.34 -7.00 -8.50
CA ASN A 61 -7.49 -7.49 -7.74
C ASN A 61 -8.20 -8.65 -8.49
N PRO A 62 -7.84 -9.92 -8.21
CA PRO A 62 -8.41 -11.08 -8.89
C PRO A 62 -9.94 -11.19 -8.79
N ALA A 63 -10.58 -10.59 -7.78
CA ALA A 63 -12.05 -10.58 -7.68
C ALA A 63 -12.71 -9.78 -8.83
N GLY A 64 -11.99 -8.78 -9.36
CA GLY A 64 -12.42 -7.98 -10.52
C GLY A 64 -12.51 -8.77 -11.82
N MET A 65 -11.84 -9.92 -11.93
CA MET A 65 -11.94 -10.80 -13.11
C MET A 65 -13.37 -11.24 -13.41
N THR A 66 -14.25 -11.26 -12.40
CA THR A 66 -15.67 -11.59 -12.56
C THR A 66 -16.45 -10.57 -13.40
N GLN A 67 -15.87 -9.38 -13.64
CA GLN A 67 -16.45 -8.31 -14.43
C GLN A 67 -15.99 -8.33 -15.90
N ILE A 68 -15.05 -9.23 -16.25
CA ILE A 68 -14.51 -9.38 -17.61
C ILE A 68 -15.31 -10.44 -18.36
N TYR A 69 -16.09 -10.01 -19.36
CA TYR A 69 -16.96 -10.89 -20.14
C TYR A 69 -16.31 -11.41 -21.43
N GLU A 70 -15.31 -10.70 -21.93
CA GLU A 70 -14.61 -11.01 -23.18
C GLU A 70 -13.18 -11.49 -22.91
N LYS A 71 -12.55 -12.10 -23.92
CA LYS A 71 -11.14 -12.50 -23.81
C LYS A 71 -10.25 -11.27 -23.96
N GLU A 72 -9.47 -10.96 -22.93
CA GLU A 72 -8.52 -9.86 -22.95
C GLU A 72 -7.07 -10.33 -22.87
N PHE A 73 -6.18 -9.55 -23.46
CA PHE A 73 -4.73 -9.76 -23.43
C PHE A 73 -4.04 -8.44 -23.12
N MET A 74 -3.05 -8.48 -22.22
CA MET A 74 -2.21 -7.33 -21.88
C MET A 74 -0.74 -7.74 -21.98
N PHE A 75 0.08 -6.83 -22.51
CA PHE A 75 1.52 -6.99 -22.62
C PHE A 75 2.21 -5.84 -21.90
N SER A 76 3.16 -6.17 -21.02
CA SER A 76 4.01 -5.23 -20.29
C SER A 76 5.45 -5.76 -20.23
N HIS A 77 6.40 -4.90 -19.86
CA HIS A 77 7.84 -5.16 -19.84
C HIS A 77 8.35 -5.39 -18.43
#